data_AF-Q9CGP9-F1
#
_entry.id   AF-Q9CGP9-F1
#
_cell.length_a   1.000
_cell.length_b   1.000
_cell.length_c   1.000
_cell.angle_alpha   90.00
_cell.angle_beta   90.00
_cell.angle_gamma   90.00
#
_symmetry.space_group_name_H-M   'P 1'
#
loop_
_entity.id
_entity.type
_entity.pdbx_description
1 polymer ?
#
loop_
_entity_poly.entity_id
_entity_poly.type
_entity_poly.pdbx_seq_one_letter_code
_entity_poly.pdbx_strand_id
1 'polypeptide(L)'
;MEKTIEIGEIKIRLASNAATPLRYKMQFHTDYFADLMKLAKALETGTEEEFNFDNVSWEQLSMLNLTLLYNFVWIYAKTADHSIPDPLDWLDSLESLPIEDFTSELQDLIAHSIKSKKK
;
A
#
# COMPACT_ATOMS: atom_id res chain seq x y z
N MET A 1 -10.34 0.59 -8.90
CA MET A 1 -10.90 0.05 -7.63
C MET A 1 -10.70 1.09 -6.56
N GLU A 2 -11.66 1.23 -5.64
CA GLU A 2 -11.56 2.14 -4.50
C GLU A 2 -11.72 1.35 -3.19
N LYS A 3 -11.01 1.80 -2.16
CA LYS A 3 -11.06 1.30 -0.78
C LYS A 3 -10.97 2.48 0.19
N THR A 4 -11.29 2.26 1.45
CA THR A 4 -11.11 3.26 2.51
C THR A 4 -10.46 2.58 3.69
N ILE A 5 -9.38 3.17 4.19
CA ILE A 5 -8.76 2.81 5.47
C ILE A 5 -9.40 3.69 6.55
N GLU A 6 -9.76 3.11 7.69
CA GLU A 6 -10.22 3.84 8.87
C GLU A 6 -9.16 3.72 9.97
N ILE A 7 -8.61 4.86 10.41
CA ILE A 7 -7.56 4.95 11.44
C ILE A 7 -8.10 5.86 12.54
N GLY A 8 -8.67 5.25 13.57
CA GLY A 8 -9.44 6.00 14.58
C GLY A 8 -10.57 6.79 13.93
N GLU A 9 -10.49 8.14 13.97
CA GLU A 9 -11.47 9.04 13.34
C GLU A 9 -11.09 9.45 11.89
N ILE A 10 -9.89 9.14 11.44
CA ILE A 10 -9.39 9.52 10.11
C ILE A 10 -9.84 8.48 9.07
N LYS A 11 -10.38 8.96 7.95
CA LYS A 11 -10.73 8.12 6.80
C LYS A 11 -9.86 8.45 5.60
N ILE A 12 -9.06 7.48 5.16
CA ILE A 12 -8.16 7.62 4.01
C ILE A 12 -8.76 6.87 2.83
N ARG A 13 -9.19 7.59 1.80
CA ARG A 13 -9.66 6.99 0.55
C ARG A 13 -8.47 6.54 -0.27
N LEU A 14 -8.54 5.33 -0.83
CA LEU A 14 -7.54 4.74 -1.70
C LEU A 14 -8.16 4.44 -3.06
N ALA A 15 -7.43 4.72 -4.13
CA ALA A 15 -7.84 4.39 -5.49
C ALA A 15 -6.69 3.80 -6.30
N SER A 16 -6.98 2.74 -7.05
CA SER A 16 -6.09 2.16 -8.05
C SER A 16 -6.74 2.27 -9.43
N ASN A 17 -6.06 2.96 -10.35
CA ASN A 17 -6.49 3.15 -11.74
C ASN A 17 -5.28 3.18 -12.71
N ALA A 18 -5.54 3.38 -14.01
CA ALA A 18 -4.49 3.35 -15.03
C ALA A 18 -3.42 4.44 -14.89
N ALA A 19 -3.70 5.53 -14.16
CA ALA A 19 -2.72 6.59 -13.90
C ALA A 19 -1.81 6.27 -12.70
N THR A 20 -2.22 5.39 -11.79
CA THR A 20 -1.47 5.05 -10.57
C THR A 20 -0.02 4.63 -10.86
N PRO A 21 0.27 3.72 -11.83
CA PRO A 21 1.65 3.32 -12.09
C PRO A 21 2.53 4.46 -12.59
N LEU A 22 1.97 5.37 -13.40
CA LEU A 22 2.69 6.53 -13.92
C LEU A 22 2.98 7.54 -12.80
N ARG A 23 1.98 7.82 -11.94
CA ARG A 23 2.16 8.68 -10.77
C ARG A 23 3.22 8.12 -9.83
N TYR A 24 3.20 6.82 -9.57
CA TYR A 24 4.18 6.15 -8.72
C TYR A 24 5.60 6.35 -9.25
N LYS A 25 5.79 6.09 -10.56
CA LYS A 25 7.09 6.26 -11.21
C LYS A 25 7.57 7.72 -11.20
N MET A 26 6.67 8.69 -11.30
CA MET A 26 7.01 10.11 -11.21
C MET A 26 7.44 10.50 -9.79
N GLN A 27 6.79 9.96 -8.76
CA GLN A 27 7.09 10.30 -7.37
C GLN A 27 8.38 9.63 -6.87
N PHE A 28 8.51 8.32 -7.06
CA PHE A 28 9.55 7.52 -6.43
C PHE A 28 10.71 7.17 -7.37
N HIS A 29 10.57 7.50 -8.67
CA HIS A 29 11.57 7.21 -9.69
C HIS A 29 11.91 5.72 -9.83
N THR A 30 11.01 4.83 -9.41
CA THR A 30 11.12 3.37 -9.54
C THR A 30 9.98 2.79 -10.39
N ASP A 31 10.13 1.53 -10.81
CA ASP A 31 9.08 0.84 -11.55
C ASP A 31 7.99 0.31 -10.62
N TYR A 32 6.75 0.76 -10.86
CA TYR A 32 5.58 0.40 -10.05
C TYR A 32 5.37 -1.10 -9.96
N PHE A 33 5.45 -1.84 -11.07
CA PHE A 33 5.16 -3.27 -11.06
C PHE A 33 6.29 -4.07 -10.42
N ALA A 34 7.55 -3.66 -10.61
CA ALA A 34 8.66 -4.30 -9.92
C ALA A 34 8.55 -4.17 -8.40
N ASP A 35 8.19 -2.98 -7.90
CA ASP A 35 8.00 -2.76 -6.46
C ASP A 35 6.71 -3.42 -5.94
N LEU A 36 5.65 -3.44 -6.75
CA LEU A 36 4.41 -4.15 -6.45
C LEU A 36 4.67 -5.65 -6.25
N MET A 37 5.53 -6.27 -7.08
CA MET A 37 5.88 -7.68 -6.96
C MET A 37 6.72 -7.97 -5.72
N LYS A 38 7.64 -7.07 -5.35
CA LYS A 38 8.40 -7.19 -4.09
C LYS A 38 7.45 -7.14 -2.91
N LEU A 39 6.50 -6.21 -2.95
CA LEU A 39 5.52 -6.03 -1.89
C LEU A 39 4.56 -7.23 -1.80
N ALA A 40 4.02 -7.67 -2.94
CA ALA A 40 3.17 -8.86 -3.02
C ALA A 40 3.88 -10.09 -2.45
N LYS A 41 5.16 -10.32 -2.80
CA LYS A 41 5.93 -11.43 -2.25
C LYS A 41 6.13 -11.34 -0.73
N ALA A 42 6.32 -10.13 -0.20
CA ALA A 42 6.47 -9.92 1.24
C ALA A 42 5.14 -10.09 2.00
N LEU A 43 4.00 -9.87 1.33
CA LEU A 43 2.67 -10.08 1.88
C LEU A 43 2.15 -11.52 1.65
N GLU A 44 2.58 -12.21 0.59
CA GLU A 44 2.23 -13.60 0.25
C GLU A 44 2.89 -14.64 1.17
N THR A 45 3.89 -14.28 1.97
CA THR A 45 4.50 -15.21 2.94
C THR A 45 3.60 -15.56 4.14
N GLY A 46 2.34 -15.11 4.15
CA GLY A 46 1.27 -15.62 5.02
C GLY A 46 0.25 -16.41 4.20
N THR A 47 0.35 -17.74 4.21
CA THR A 47 -0.66 -18.62 3.62
C THR A 47 -1.94 -18.60 4.47
N GLU A 48 -3.07 -18.31 3.84
CA GLU A 48 -4.46 -18.48 4.31
C GLU A 48 -4.95 -17.70 5.54
N GLU A 49 -4.07 -17.23 6.42
CA GLU A 49 -4.43 -16.33 7.52
C GLU A 49 -4.09 -14.88 7.13
N GLU A 50 -4.99 -13.94 7.47
CA GLU A 50 -4.76 -12.51 7.36
C GLU A 50 -3.34 -12.16 7.85
N PHE A 51 -2.67 -11.24 7.17
CA PHE A 51 -1.34 -10.80 7.58
C PHE A 51 -1.40 -10.30 9.03
N ASN A 52 -0.96 -11.14 9.97
CA ASN A 52 -1.04 -10.89 11.39
C ASN A 52 0.36 -10.57 11.91
N PHE A 53 0.58 -9.31 12.32
CA PHE A 53 1.82 -8.84 12.91
C PHE A 53 2.29 -9.67 14.11
N ASP A 54 1.36 -10.28 14.87
CA ASP A 54 1.69 -11.15 16.00
C ASP A 54 2.42 -12.43 15.58
N ASN A 55 2.26 -12.86 14.33
CA ASN A 55 2.84 -14.08 13.77
C ASN A 55 3.98 -13.81 12.77
N VAL A 56 4.36 -12.53 12.52
CA VAL A 56 5.46 -12.18 11.62
C VAL A 56 6.78 -12.28 12.37
N SER A 57 7.71 -13.11 11.89
CA SER A 57 9.05 -13.19 12.48
C SER A 57 9.85 -11.89 12.27
N TRP A 58 10.82 -11.61 13.13
CA TRP A 58 11.73 -10.47 12.94
C TRP A 58 12.46 -10.53 11.58
N GLU A 59 12.78 -11.72 11.08
CA GLU A 59 13.34 -11.87 9.73
C GLU A 59 12.32 -11.47 8.64
N GLN A 60 11.05 -11.84 8.79
CA GLN A 60 10.00 -11.42 7.85
C GLN A 60 9.74 -9.90 7.93
N LEU A 61 9.75 -9.30 9.13
CA LEU A 61 9.71 -7.84 9.32
C LEU A 61 10.91 -7.15 8.67
N SER A 62 12.10 -7.76 8.73
CA SER A 62 13.31 -7.23 8.08
C SER A 62 13.24 -7.32 6.55
N MET A 63 12.50 -8.30 6.01
CA MET A 63 12.24 -8.44 4.58
C MET A 63 11.11 -7.50 4.11
N LEU A 64 10.20 -7.13 5.00
CA LEU A 64 9.15 -6.16 4.74
C LEU A 64 9.77 -4.78 4.59
N ASN A 65 9.83 -4.33 3.34
CA ASN A 65 10.24 -2.97 3.05
C ASN A 65 9.09 -2.02 3.43
N LEU A 66 9.12 -1.54 4.69
CA LEU A 66 8.11 -0.62 5.23
C LEU A 66 7.99 0.66 4.38
N THR A 67 9.10 1.12 3.80
CA THR A 67 9.08 2.24 2.85
C THR A 67 8.19 1.94 1.65
N LEU A 68 8.24 0.73 1.09
CA LEU A 68 7.35 0.34 0.00
C LEU A 68 5.88 0.31 0.45
N LEU A 69 5.58 -0.24 1.64
CA LEU A 69 4.22 -0.23 2.18
C LEU A 69 3.65 1.20 2.21
N TYR A 70 4.37 2.12 2.85
CA TYR A 70 3.93 3.51 2.95
C TYR A 70 3.86 4.21 1.58
N ASN A 71 4.80 3.95 0.67
CA ASN A 71 4.76 4.48 -0.69
C ASN A 71 3.51 4.03 -1.45
N PHE A 72 3.10 2.77 -1.29
CA PHE A 72 1.90 2.23 -1.92
C PHE A 72 0.61 2.79 -1.32
N VAL A 73 0.52 2.88 0.01
CA VAL A 73 -0.62 3.53 0.66
C VAL A 73 -0.73 4.98 0.20
N TRP A 74 0.38 5.73 0.22
CA TRP A 74 0.41 7.12 -0.23
C TRP A 74 0.02 7.24 -1.70
N ILE A 75 0.52 6.39 -2.61
CA ILE A 75 0.18 6.54 -4.03
C ILE A 75 -1.30 6.27 -4.29
N TYR A 76 -1.88 5.29 -3.60
CA TYR A 76 -3.31 5.01 -3.72
C TYR A 76 -4.14 6.14 -3.13
N ALA A 77 -3.71 6.72 -2.00
CA ALA A 77 -4.34 7.89 -1.41
C ALA A 77 -4.26 9.08 -2.36
N LYS A 78 -3.06 9.44 -2.84
CA LYS A 78 -2.82 10.51 -3.83
C LYS A 78 -3.57 10.30 -5.13
N THR A 79 -3.83 9.06 -5.53
CA THR A 79 -4.65 8.74 -6.70
C THR A 79 -6.13 9.02 -6.44
N ALA A 80 -6.63 8.76 -5.23
CA ALA A 80 -8.01 9.06 -4.83
C ALA A 80 -8.23 10.56 -4.59
N ASP A 81 -7.21 11.25 -4.08
CA ASP A 81 -7.25 12.67 -3.77
C ASP A 81 -5.94 13.37 -4.18
N HIS A 82 -6.03 14.19 -5.21
CA HIS A 82 -4.89 14.93 -5.73
C HIS A 82 -4.42 16.05 -4.79
N SER A 83 -5.18 16.45 -3.76
CA SER A 83 -4.73 17.47 -2.80
C SER A 83 -3.77 16.93 -1.74
N ILE A 84 -3.62 15.61 -1.61
CA ILE A 84 -2.66 14.99 -0.69
C ILE A 84 -1.24 15.52 -0.98
N PRO A 85 -0.50 16.03 0.00
CA PRO A 85 0.85 16.57 -0.22
C PRO A 85 1.87 15.46 -0.50
N ASP A 86 3.15 15.83 -0.61
CA ASP A 86 4.23 14.86 -0.78
C ASP A 86 4.27 13.82 0.35
N PRO A 87 4.87 12.63 0.14
CA PRO A 87 4.79 11.52 1.08
C PRO A 87 5.17 11.86 2.52
N LEU A 88 6.26 12.61 2.70
CA LEU A 88 6.73 12.99 4.04
C LEU A 88 5.74 13.93 4.73
N ASP A 89 5.36 15.03 4.08
CA ASP A 89 4.40 16.00 4.64
C ASP A 89 3.04 15.36 4.93
N TRP A 90 2.63 14.39 4.11
CA TRP A 90 1.39 13.66 4.35
C TRP A 90 1.49 12.76 5.57
N LEU A 91 2.57 11.98 5.69
CA LEU A 91 2.79 11.12 6.86
C LEU A 91 2.95 11.94 8.15
N ASP A 92 3.64 13.08 8.11
CA ASP A 92 3.79 13.99 9.25
C ASP A 92 2.45 14.62 9.69
N SER A 93 1.49 14.73 8.76
CA SER A 93 0.14 15.22 9.06
C SER A 93 -0.75 14.19 9.75
N LEU A 94 -0.37 12.91 9.72
CA LEU A 94 -1.09 11.82 10.39
C LEU A 94 -0.55 11.67 11.81
N GLU A 95 -1.44 11.53 12.80
CA GLU A 95 -1.02 11.21 14.18
C GLU A 95 -0.35 9.84 14.25
N SER A 96 -0.89 8.87 13.50
CA SER A 96 -0.31 7.55 13.31
C SER A 96 -0.81 6.93 12.01
N LEU A 97 -0.04 5.98 11.48
CA LEU A 97 -0.44 5.12 10.36
C LEU A 97 -0.02 3.68 10.69
N PRO A 98 -0.74 2.99 11.60
CA PRO A 98 -0.43 1.62 11.99
C PRO A 98 -0.59 0.68 10.80
N ILE A 99 0.33 -0.28 10.66
CA ILE A 99 0.38 -1.13 9.47
C ILE A 99 -0.81 -2.10 9.43
N GLU A 100 -1.26 -2.58 10.59
CA GLU A 100 -2.44 -3.43 10.73
C GLU A 100 -3.71 -2.80 10.15
N ASP A 101 -3.85 -1.48 10.29
CA ASP A 101 -5.06 -0.76 9.88
C ASP A 101 -5.26 -0.72 8.36
N PHE A 102 -4.19 -0.86 7.57
CA PHE A 102 -4.26 -0.73 6.11
C PHE A 102 -3.81 -1.95 5.31
N THR A 103 -3.23 -2.96 5.96
CA THR A 103 -2.61 -4.07 5.22
C THR A 103 -3.64 -4.88 4.43
N SER A 104 -4.84 -5.08 4.97
CA SER A 104 -5.91 -5.85 4.30
C SER A 104 -6.38 -5.15 3.01
N GLU A 105 -6.69 -3.86 3.10
CA GLU A 105 -7.10 -3.03 1.96
C GLU A 105 -6.00 -2.98 0.91
N LEU A 106 -4.75 -2.90 1.35
CA LEU A 106 -3.59 -2.88 0.48
C LEU A 106 -3.42 -4.21 -0.26
N GLN A 107 -3.53 -5.35 0.42
CA GLN A 107 -3.50 -6.68 -0.21
C GLN A 107 -4.57 -6.81 -1.30
N ASP A 108 -5.79 -6.35 -1.03
CA ASP A 108 -6.89 -6.35 -1.99
C ASP A 108 -6.56 -5.52 -3.25
N LEU A 109 -6.03 -4.31 -3.06
CA LEU A 109 -5.64 -3.41 -4.16
C LEU A 109 -4.48 -3.98 -4.99
N ILE A 110 -3.51 -4.61 -4.32
CA ILE A 110 -2.39 -5.30 -4.96
C ILE A 110 -2.91 -6.47 -5.79
N ALA A 111 -3.74 -7.34 -5.20
CA ALA A 111 -4.34 -8.48 -5.87
C ALA A 111 -5.14 -8.04 -7.10
N HIS A 112 -5.92 -6.96 -7.00
CA HIS A 112 -6.63 -6.38 -8.13
C HIS A 112 -5.69 -5.87 -9.23
N SER A 113 -4.61 -5.18 -8.85
CA SER A 113 -3.63 -4.61 -9.78
C SER A 113 -2.87 -5.70 -10.57
N ILE A 114 -2.62 -6.86 -9.95
CA ILE A 114 -1.96 -8.02 -10.57
C ILE A 114 -2.93 -8.83 -11.43
N LYS A 115 -4.18 -9.01 -10.97
CA LYS A 115 -5.21 -9.82 -11.66
C LYS A 115 -5.78 -9.18 -12.95
N SER A 116 -5.22 -8.08 -13.46
CA SER A 116 -5.78 -7.34 -14.61
C SER A 116 -5.87 -8.12 -15.94
N LYS A 117 -5.45 -9.39 -16.01
CA LYS A 117 -5.90 -10.35 -17.03
C LYS A 117 -6.00 -11.78 -16.50
N LYS A 118 -7.18 -12.18 -16.02
CA LYS A 118 -7.72 -13.53 -16.28
C LYS A 118 -9.20 -13.40 -16.68
N LYS A 119 -9.41 -13.16 -17.97
CA LYS A 119 -10.55 -13.68 -18.72
C LYS A 119 -9.98 -14.64 -19.75
#